data_AF-A0A3M1QUK3-F1
#
_entry.id   AF-A0A3M1QUK3-F1
#
_cell.length_a   1.000
_cell.length_b   1.000
_cell.length_c   1.000
_cell.angle_alpha   90.00
_cell.angle_beta   90.00
_cell.angle_gamma   90.00
#
_symmetry.space_group_name_H-M   'P 1'
#
loop_
_entity.id
_entity.type
_entity.pdbx_description
1 polymer ?
#
loop_
_entity_poly.entity_id
_entity_poly.type
_entity_poly.pdbx_seq_one_letter_code
_entity_poly.pdbx_strand_id
1 'polypeptide(L)'
;PLPYLGPLRVEAVAEGLRQARRRRLARLRLALRRLVQENHPAGAAQLELRRREAAAEEAGAWEVVVDGRPVAVPEATAELLRQVELDLGAVDPALLSPGGWAPGYDPEAEAGEELAAAAEAEEGFRYDEWDHRRHAYHKGWCTVREHPPAAADPAVAEAILARHHGVVRSLRHRFERLRTEERILRRRRDGTDVDLDALVEAMADARAGVEPDQRLFLRRQHDERDIAVCFLVDMSGSTQGWINRLQKEALVLLCEALEALGDRYAIYGFSGMTRLRCDLYPIKTFAEPYGPEVKGRIGAIEPKDYTRMGAAIRHACRRLGEVEARTRLLVTLSDGKPDDWDHYRGAYGIEDTRRALVEAKRRAIHPFCITLDREASEYMGHLYGPASYCYVAHVAALPRRIPEIYRRLTT
;
A
#
# COMPACT_ATOMS: atom_id res chain seq x y z
N PRO A 1 -12.25 -6.88 54.16
CA PRO A 1 -12.65 -6.35 52.84
C PRO A 1 -12.03 -7.20 51.71
N LEU A 2 -12.85 -7.95 50.98
CA LEU A 2 -12.40 -8.66 49.77
C LEU A 2 -11.98 -7.62 48.71
N PRO A 3 -10.83 -7.78 48.05
CA PRO A 3 -10.40 -6.84 47.02
C PRO A 3 -11.39 -6.84 45.85
N TYR A 4 -11.78 -5.66 45.40
CA TYR A 4 -12.66 -5.49 44.25
C TYR A 4 -11.95 -5.95 42.97
N LEU A 5 -12.39 -7.08 42.40
CA LEU A 5 -11.80 -7.72 41.22
C LEU A 5 -12.32 -7.16 39.88
N GLY A 6 -13.12 -6.09 39.91
CA GLY A 6 -13.73 -5.50 38.71
C GLY A 6 -14.92 -6.29 38.15
N PRO A 7 -15.65 -5.73 37.17
CA PRO A 7 -16.77 -6.41 36.52
C PRO A 7 -16.28 -7.40 35.46
N LEU A 8 -16.77 -8.65 35.52
CA LEU A 8 -16.51 -9.67 34.52
C LEU A 8 -17.17 -9.28 33.18
N ARG A 9 -16.35 -8.89 32.19
CA ARG A 9 -16.82 -8.54 30.85
C ARG A 9 -16.92 -9.79 29.98
N VAL A 10 -18.04 -10.50 30.10
CA VAL A 10 -18.29 -11.80 29.45
C VAL A 10 -18.04 -11.76 27.93
N GLU A 11 -18.46 -10.68 27.25
CA GLU A 11 -18.25 -10.53 25.80
C GLU A 11 -16.78 -10.38 25.41
N ALA A 12 -16.01 -9.60 26.18
CA ALA A 12 -14.57 -9.42 25.95
C ALA A 12 -13.78 -10.71 26.24
N VAL A 13 -14.19 -11.47 27.27
CA VAL A 13 -13.60 -12.77 27.59
C VAL A 13 -13.93 -13.79 26.49
N ALA A 14 -15.17 -13.83 26.01
CA ALA A 14 -15.57 -14.70 24.92
C ALA A 14 -14.81 -14.40 23.62
N GLU A 15 -14.62 -13.13 23.29
CA GLU A 15 -13.82 -12.72 22.13
C GLU A 15 -12.34 -13.08 22.29
N GLY A 16 -11.77 -12.85 23.47
CA GLY A 16 -10.40 -13.25 23.78
C GLY A 16 -10.18 -14.77 23.68
N LEU A 17 -11.14 -15.56 24.15
CA LEU A 17 -11.09 -17.03 24.02
C LEU A 17 -11.22 -17.47 22.55
N ARG A 18 -12.11 -16.84 21.76
CA ARG A 18 -12.22 -17.10 20.31
C ARG A 18 -10.91 -16.79 19.59
N GLN A 19 -10.28 -15.67 19.91
CA GLN A 19 -9.01 -15.27 19.32
C GLN A 19 -7.87 -16.21 19.72
N ALA A 20 -7.80 -16.60 21.00
CA ALA A 20 -6.78 -17.54 21.50
C ALA A 20 -6.92 -18.94 20.86
N ARG A 21 -8.15 -19.40 20.63
CA ARG A 21 -8.43 -20.66 19.92
C ARG A 21 -7.96 -20.62 18.47
N ARG A 22 -8.30 -19.55 17.73
CA ARG A 22 -7.84 -19.35 16.35
C ARG A 22 -6.32 -19.36 16.24
N ARG A 23 -5.63 -18.61 17.12
CA ARG A 23 -4.16 -18.57 17.19
C ARG A 23 -3.53 -19.95 17.43
N ARG A 24 -4.05 -20.73 18.37
CA ARG A 24 -3.54 -22.09 18.65
C ARG A 24 -3.72 -23.03 17.46
N LEU A 25 -4.88 -22.94 16.81
CA LEU A 25 -5.20 -23.74 15.63
C LEU A 25 -4.27 -23.40 14.45
N ALA A 26 -3.97 -22.13 14.25
CA ALA A 26 -3.01 -21.66 13.25
C ALA A 26 -1.57 -22.11 13.53
N ARG A 27 -1.11 -22.00 14.79
CA ARG A 27 0.23 -22.48 15.20
C ARG A 27 0.40 -23.97 14.94
N LEU A 28 -0.62 -24.75 15.30
CA LEU A 28 -0.64 -26.18 15.04
C LEU A 28 -0.51 -26.47 13.53
N ARG A 29 -1.26 -25.74 12.69
CA ARG A 29 -1.20 -25.87 11.22
C ARG A 29 0.19 -25.54 10.66
N LEU A 30 0.84 -24.49 11.16
CA LEU A 30 2.20 -24.12 10.75
C LEU A 30 3.24 -25.19 11.13
N ALA A 31 3.15 -25.69 12.36
CA ALA A 31 4.06 -26.72 12.87
C ALA A 31 3.96 -28.01 12.05
N LEU A 32 2.74 -28.42 11.69
CA LEU A 32 2.50 -29.55 10.81
C LEU A 32 3.02 -29.30 9.38
N ARG A 33 2.86 -28.08 8.84
CA ARG A 33 3.41 -27.70 7.52
C ARG A 33 4.93 -27.84 7.47
N ARG A 34 5.64 -27.34 8.49
CA ARG A 34 7.11 -27.45 8.58
C ARG A 34 7.54 -28.91 8.62
N LEU A 35 6.85 -29.71 9.44
CA LEU A 35 7.12 -31.14 9.56
C LEU A 35 6.90 -31.87 8.22
N VAL A 36 5.91 -31.48 7.41
CA VAL A 36 5.74 -31.99 6.05
C VAL A 36 6.87 -31.56 5.12
N GLN A 37 7.25 -30.28 5.12
CA GLN A 37 8.31 -29.75 4.25
C GLN A 37 9.68 -30.38 4.55
N GLU A 38 9.99 -30.61 5.83
CA GLU A 38 11.24 -31.26 6.27
C GLU A 38 11.32 -32.72 5.80
N ASN A 39 10.18 -33.42 5.73
CA ASN A 39 10.13 -34.83 5.34
C ASN A 39 9.83 -35.05 3.84
N HIS A 40 9.30 -34.04 3.12
CA HIS A 40 8.98 -34.13 1.70
C HIS A 40 9.11 -32.76 0.96
N PRO A 41 10.32 -32.38 0.50
CA PRO A 41 10.58 -31.06 -0.08
C PRO A 41 10.05 -30.83 -1.52
N ALA A 42 9.54 -31.88 -2.20
CA ALA A 42 9.29 -31.87 -3.65
C ALA A 42 7.81 -31.72 -4.09
N GLY A 43 6.86 -31.46 -3.18
CA GLY A 43 5.45 -31.25 -3.52
C GLY A 43 4.46 -32.05 -2.65
N ALA A 44 3.17 -31.79 -2.88
CA ALA A 44 2.01 -32.13 -2.04
C ALA A 44 2.04 -33.53 -1.41
N ALA A 45 2.39 -33.61 -0.13
CA ALA A 45 2.32 -34.81 0.69
C ALA A 45 0.95 -34.94 1.37
N GLN A 46 0.48 -36.16 1.62
CA GLN A 46 -0.76 -36.42 2.33
C GLN A 46 -0.48 -36.56 3.83
N LEU A 47 -1.07 -35.67 4.63
CA LEU A 47 -0.95 -35.68 6.09
C LEU A 47 -2.19 -36.33 6.72
N GLU A 48 -1.96 -37.33 7.56
CA GLU A 48 -2.97 -38.00 8.38
C GLU A 48 -2.60 -37.87 9.86
N LEU A 49 -3.58 -37.58 10.70
CA LEU A 49 -3.44 -37.60 12.16
C LEU A 49 -4.19 -38.80 12.71
N ARG A 50 -3.46 -39.73 13.33
CA ARG A 50 -4.03 -40.94 13.95
C ARG A 50 -3.95 -40.80 15.46
N ARG A 51 -5.06 -41.07 16.14
CA ARG A 51 -5.03 -41.18 17.60
C ARG A 51 -4.45 -42.54 17.95
N ARG A 52 -3.40 -42.57 18.77
CA ARG A 52 -2.87 -43.85 19.29
C ARG A 52 -3.88 -44.41 20.29
N GLU A 53 -4.45 -45.57 20.00
CA GLU A 53 -5.20 -46.34 20.99
C GLU A 53 -4.19 -46.97 21.95
N ALA A 54 -3.82 -46.26 23.02
CA ALA A 54 -3.02 -46.85 24.09
C ALA A 54 -3.94 -47.27 25.23
N ALA A 55 -3.90 -48.56 25.55
CA ALA A 55 -4.46 -49.11 26.77
C ALA A 55 -3.76 -48.47 27.98
N ALA A 56 -4.57 -47.89 28.86
CA ALA A 56 -4.26 -47.44 30.22
C ALA A 56 -3.16 -46.35 30.42
N GLU A 57 -3.61 -45.24 31.00
CA GLU A 57 -2.88 -44.24 31.79
C GLU A 57 -2.03 -43.12 31.14
N GLU A 58 -1.80 -43.10 29.83
CA GLU A 58 -1.29 -41.89 29.14
C GLU A 58 -2.32 -41.34 28.14
N ALA A 59 -2.96 -40.23 28.49
CA ALA A 59 -3.97 -39.59 27.66
C ALA A 59 -3.37 -39.10 26.32
N GLY A 60 -3.76 -39.78 25.24
CA GLY A 60 -3.87 -39.22 23.88
C GLY A 60 -2.56 -38.74 23.23
N ALA A 61 -1.68 -39.66 22.85
CA ALA A 61 -0.62 -39.35 21.90
C ALA A 61 -1.19 -39.36 20.46
N TRP A 62 -1.24 -38.20 19.82
CA TRP A 62 -1.50 -38.09 18.39
C TRP A 62 -0.25 -38.54 17.61
N GLU A 63 -0.43 -39.41 16.63
CA GLU A 63 0.60 -39.82 15.68
C GLU A 63 0.38 -39.07 14.36
N VAL A 64 1.38 -38.30 13.93
CA VAL A 64 1.36 -37.62 12.62
C VAL A 64 1.97 -38.57 11.59
N VAL A 65 1.20 -38.90 10.57
CA VAL A 65 1.59 -39.76 9.46
C VAL A 65 1.68 -38.90 8.20
N VAL A 66 2.84 -38.91 7.55
CA VAL A 66 3.08 -38.21 6.28
C VAL A 66 3.34 -39.28 5.21
N ASP A 67 2.52 -39.29 4.15
CA ASP A 67 2.59 -40.28 3.05
C ASP A 67 2.62 -41.74 3.54
N GLY A 68 1.81 -42.04 4.56
CA GLY A 68 1.69 -43.37 5.14
C GLY A 68 2.84 -43.78 6.08
N ARG A 69 3.80 -42.89 6.37
CA ARG A 69 4.90 -43.13 7.33
C ARG A 69 4.70 -42.32 8.62
N PRO A 70 4.78 -42.93 9.80
CA PRO A 70 4.73 -42.20 11.06
C PRO A 70 6.00 -41.35 11.20
N VAL A 71 5.83 -40.06 11.48
CA VAL A 71 6.92 -39.10 11.66
C VAL A 71 7.02 -38.74 13.14
N ALA A 72 8.24 -38.63 13.66
CA ALA A 72 8.48 -38.19 15.02
C ALA A 72 8.01 -36.72 15.18
N VAL A 73 7.05 -36.51 16.07
CA VAL A 73 6.48 -35.19 16.34
C VAL A 73 7.30 -34.50 17.44
N PRO A 74 7.83 -33.28 17.21
CA PRO A 74 8.47 -32.50 18.26
C PRO A 74 7.52 -32.27 19.44
N GLU A 75 8.05 -32.26 20.67
CA GLU A 75 7.27 -32.10 21.91
C GLU A 75 6.38 -30.84 21.89
N ALA A 76 6.87 -29.73 21.32
CA ALA A 76 6.12 -28.49 21.15
C ALA A 76 4.87 -28.66 20.25
N THR A 77 4.95 -29.46 19.20
CA THR A 77 3.83 -29.74 18.30
C THR A 77 2.82 -30.69 18.94
N ALA A 78 3.29 -31.66 19.73
CA ALA A 78 2.45 -32.56 20.51
C ALA A 78 1.66 -31.79 21.59
N GLU A 79 2.28 -30.81 22.24
CA GLU A 79 1.61 -29.93 23.19
C GLU A 79 0.52 -29.08 22.53
N LEU A 80 0.79 -28.52 21.34
CA LEU A 80 -0.21 -27.77 20.58
C LEU A 80 -1.41 -28.64 20.18
N LEU A 81 -1.19 -29.90 19.79
CA LEU A 81 -2.27 -30.86 19.50
C LEU A 81 -3.17 -31.07 20.71
N ARG A 82 -2.59 -31.28 21.90
CA ARG A 82 -3.35 -31.43 23.16
C ARG A 82 -4.16 -30.18 23.50
N GLN A 83 -3.55 -29.00 23.35
CA GLN A 83 -4.23 -27.73 23.64
C GLN A 83 -5.40 -27.45 22.70
N VAL A 84 -5.27 -27.79 21.42
CA VAL A 84 -6.36 -27.64 20.44
C VAL A 84 -7.47 -28.67 20.68
N GLU A 85 -7.13 -29.91 21.05
CA GLU A 85 -8.12 -30.92 21.46
C GLU A 85 -8.91 -30.47 22.70
N LEU A 86 -8.25 -29.89 23.71
CA LEU A 86 -8.91 -29.33 24.90
C LEU A 86 -9.86 -28.17 24.55
N ASP A 87 -9.51 -27.35 23.56
CA ASP A 87 -10.32 -26.21 23.15
C ASP A 87 -11.56 -26.59 22.32
N LEU A 88 -11.45 -27.63 21.48
CA LEU A 88 -12.46 -28.03 20.48
C LEU A 88 -13.23 -29.30 20.87
N GLY A 89 -12.75 -30.06 21.85
CA GLY A 89 -13.30 -31.37 22.25
C GLY A 89 -12.97 -32.52 21.29
N ALA A 90 -12.84 -32.23 19.99
CA ALA A 90 -12.33 -33.15 18.99
C ALA A 90 -11.59 -32.35 17.90
N VAL A 91 -10.48 -32.91 17.40
CA VAL A 91 -9.73 -32.32 16.29
C VAL A 91 -10.27 -32.91 14.99
N ASP A 92 -10.99 -32.11 14.20
CA ASP A 92 -11.51 -32.53 12.90
C ASP A 92 -10.34 -32.76 11.91
N PRO A 93 -10.17 -33.98 11.36
CA PRO A 93 -9.13 -34.27 10.37
C PRO A 93 -9.19 -33.37 9.12
N ALA A 94 -10.37 -32.85 8.76
CA ALA A 94 -10.53 -31.95 7.62
C ALA A 94 -9.84 -30.59 7.83
N LEU A 95 -9.65 -30.15 9.08
CA LEU A 95 -8.94 -28.91 9.42
C LEU A 95 -7.42 -29.00 9.21
N LEU A 96 -6.91 -30.20 8.94
CA LEU A 96 -5.50 -30.58 8.92
C LEU A 96 -5.05 -31.09 7.54
N SER A 97 -5.96 -31.13 6.57
CA SER A 97 -5.65 -31.47 5.19
C SER A 97 -4.80 -30.37 4.54
N PRO A 98 -3.70 -30.72 3.86
CA PRO A 98 -2.88 -29.79 3.08
C PRO A 98 -3.64 -29.05 1.98
N GLY A 99 -4.86 -29.49 1.62
CA GLY A 99 -5.73 -28.81 0.63
C GLY A 99 -6.91 -28.04 1.23
N GLY A 100 -7.04 -27.99 2.56
CA GLY A 100 -8.19 -27.38 3.25
C GLY A 100 -8.12 -25.86 3.43
N TRP A 101 -7.29 -25.17 2.65
CA TRP A 101 -7.20 -23.72 2.72
C TRP A 101 -8.45 -23.13 2.06
N ALA A 102 -9.34 -22.53 2.84
CA ALA A 102 -10.30 -21.61 2.27
C ALA A 102 -9.48 -20.58 1.44
N PRO A 103 -9.86 -20.27 0.20
CA PRO A 103 -9.15 -19.27 -0.59
C PRO A 103 -8.99 -17.97 0.22
N GLY A 104 -7.75 -17.58 0.54
CA GLY A 104 -7.44 -16.41 1.37
C GLY A 104 -7.20 -16.69 2.87
N TYR A 105 -7.10 -17.94 3.32
CA TYR A 105 -6.73 -18.29 4.70
C TYR A 105 -5.22 -18.54 4.83
N ASP A 106 -4.50 -17.62 5.49
CA ASP A 106 -3.07 -17.78 5.83
C ASP A 106 -2.88 -18.13 7.32
N PRO A 107 -2.44 -19.36 7.65
CA PRO A 107 -2.13 -19.75 9.02
C PRO A 107 -0.86 -19.08 9.57
N GLU A 108 0.03 -18.54 8.72
CA GLU A 108 1.22 -17.81 9.19
C GLU A 108 0.84 -16.44 9.75
N ALA A 109 -0.11 -15.74 9.11
CA ALA A 109 -0.74 -14.52 9.61
C ALA A 109 -1.41 -14.73 10.99
N GLU A 110 -2.09 -15.85 11.23
CA GLU A 110 -2.78 -16.11 12.50
C GLU A 110 -1.84 -16.40 13.69
N ALA A 111 -0.57 -16.75 13.46
CA ALA A 111 0.41 -17.12 14.50
C ALA A 111 1.29 -15.95 15.02
N GLY A 112 1.11 -14.74 14.47
CA GLY A 112 2.08 -13.62 14.35
C GLY A 112 2.84 -13.03 15.56
N GLU A 113 2.83 -13.60 16.76
CA GLU A 113 3.60 -13.06 17.90
C GLU A 113 5.04 -13.60 18.03
N GLU A 114 5.37 -14.80 17.53
CA GLU A 114 6.76 -15.36 17.58
C GLU A 114 7.57 -15.12 16.31
N LEU A 115 6.92 -14.99 15.14
CA LEU A 115 7.56 -14.51 13.90
C LEU A 115 8.06 -13.06 14.05
N ALA A 116 7.45 -12.29 14.97
CA ALA A 116 7.91 -10.97 15.37
C ALA A 116 9.31 -11.01 16.01
N ALA A 117 9.64 -12.07 16.77
CA ALA A 117 10.96 -12.25 17.39
C ALA A 117 12.03 -12.70 16.38
N ALA A 118 11.66 -13.53 15.39
CA ALA A 118 12.56 -13.88 14.28
C ALA A 118 12.86 -12.67 13.36
N ALA A 119 11.93 -11.71 13.27
CA ALA A 119 12.09 -10.48 12.50
C ALA A 119 13.03 -9.44 13.13
N GLU A 120 13.42 -9.58 14.40
CA GLU A 120 14.41 -8.68 15.03
C GLU A 120 15.85 -8.89 14.50
N ALA A 121 16.11 -10.01 13.81
CA ALA A 121 17.45 -10.40 13.35
C ALA A 121 17.86 -9.88 11.96
N GLU A 122 16.97 -9.27 11.17
CA GLU A 122 17.27 -8.75 9.83
C GLU A 122 17.14 -7.21 9.72
N GLU A 123 18.00 -6.60 8.91
CA GLU A 123 18.03 -5.15 8.67
C GLU A 123 16.72 -4.62 8.06
N GLY A 124 16.19 -3.54 8.65
CA GLY A 124 14.98 -2.87 8.18
C GLY A 124 14.89 -1.42 8.65
N PHE A 125 14.12 -0.60 7.95
CA PHE A 125 13.94 0.81 8.25
C PHE A 125 12.93 0.99 9.37
N ARG A 126 13.36 1.57 10.49
CA ARG A 126 12.47 1.83 11.63
C ARG A 126 11.76 3.17 11.50
N TYR A 127 10.46 3.17 11.80
CA TYR A 127 9.59 4.34 11.78
C TYR A 127 8.78 4.45 13.06
N ASP A 128 8.48 5.69 13.41
CA ASP A 128 7.61 6.02 14.52
C ASP A 128 6.14 5.81 14.12
N GLU A 129 5.33 5.36 15.07
CA GLU A 129 3.87 5.23 14.91
C GLU A 129 3.16 6.18 15.85
N TRP A 130 2.12 6.87 15.35
CA TRP A 130 1.32 7.78 16.12
C TRP A 130 0.18 7.06 16.85
N ASP A 131 0.19 7.18 18.18
CA ASP A 131 -0.90 6.71 19.03
C ASP A 131 -1.82 7.88 19.38
N HIS A 132 -3.00 7.90 18.76
CA HIS A 132 -3.98 8.96 18.98
C HIS A 132 -4.56 8.99 20.40
N ARG A 133 -4.60 7.86 21.10
CA ARG A 133 -5.15 7.78 22.45
C ARG A 133 -4.18 8.38 23.46
N ARG A 134 -2.87 8.27 23.19
CA ARG A 134 -1.80 8.79 24.05
C ARG A 134 -1.31 10.17 23.61
N HIS A 135 -1.71 10.62 22.42
CA HIS A 135 -1.18 11.82 21.76
C HIS A 135 0.36 11.81 21.70
N ALA A 136 0.95 10.64 21.46
CA ALA A 136 2.39 10.43 21.48
C ALA A 136 2.82 9.44 20.40
N TYR A 137 4.10 9.48 20.06
CA TYR A 137 4.71 8.53 19.12
C TYR A 137 5.30 7.34 19.88
N HIS A 138 5.06 6.13 19.36
CA HIS A 138 5.87 4.96 19.66
C HIS A 138 7.13 5.01 18.80
N LYS A 139 8.29 5.20 19.43
CA LYS A 139 9.56 5.37 18.72
C LYS A 139 10.05 4.07 18.11
N GLY A 140 10.44 4.09 16.84
CA GLY A 140 10.99 2.94 16.13
C GLY A 140 10.10 1.70 16.19
N TRP A 141 8.79 1.91 16.27
CA TRP A 141 7.80 0.87 16.53
C TRP A 141 7.55 -0.02 15.32
N CYS A 142 7.58 0.59 14.13
CA CYS A 142 7.33 -0.08 12.86
C CYS A 142 8.64 -0.33 12.12
N THR A 143 8.83 -1.53 11.57
CA THR A 143 9.97 -1.89 10.73
C THR A 143 9.50 -2.15 9.31
N VAL A 144 9.98 -1.35 8.37
CA VAL A 144 9.71 -1.46 6.94
C VAL A 144 10.87 -2.15 6.23
N ARG A 145 10.56 -3.13 5.40
CA ARG A 145 11.52 -3.91 4.61
C ARG A 145 11.22 -3.76 3.13
N GLU A 146 12.28 -3.69 2.32
CA GLU A 146 12.13 -3.61 0.87
C GLU A 146 12.35 -4.98 0.22
N HIS A 147 11.33 -5.49 -0.45
CA HIS A 147 11.36 -6.77 -1.14
C HIS A 147 11.09 -6.54 -2.62
N PRO A 148 12.12 -6.44 -3.48
CA PRO A 148 11.88 -6.29 -4.92
C PRO A 148 11.07 -7.49 -5.43
N PRO A 149 9.92 -7.26 -6.08
CA PRO A 149 9.10 -8.36 -6.58
C PRO A 149 9.84 -9.07 -7.71
N ALA A 150 9.70 -10.40 -7.78
CA ALA A 150 10.22 -11.17 -8.91
C ALA A 150 9.60 -10.66 -10.22
N ALA A 151 10.42 -10.46 -11.24
CA ALA A 151 9.93 -10.05 -12.55
C ALA A 151 9.09 -11.19 -13.14
N ALA A 152 7.83 -10.88 -13.48
CA ALA A 152 6.96 -11.77 -14.25
C ALA A 152 6.93 -11.38 -15.73
N ASP A 153 6.12 -12.09 -16.51
CA ASP A 153 5.97 -11.86 -17.95
C ASP A 153 5.40 -10.44 -18.25
N PRO A 154 6.11 -9.59 -19.04
CA PRO A 154 5.63 -8.27 -19.44
C PRO A 154 4.36 -8.31 -20.31
N ALA A 155 4.00 -9.46 -20.88
CA ALA A 155 2.84 -9.62 -21.75
C ALA A 155 1.53 -9.12 -21.12
N VAL A 156 1.39 -9.20 -19.79
CA VAL A 156 0.21 -8.71 -19.07
C VAL A 156 0.04 -7.19 -19.24
N ALA A 157 1.12 -6.42 -19.05
CA ALA A 157 1.09 -4.98 -19.21
C ALA A 157 0.89 -4.58 -20.67
N GLU A 158 1.49 -5.31 -21.62
CA GLU A 158 1.32 -5.07 -23.05
C GLU A 158 -0.12 -5.34 -23.52
N ALA A 159 -0.74 -6.41 -23.03
CA ALA A 159 -2.15 -6.71 -23.31
C ALA A 159 -3.08 -5.61 -22.79
N ILE A 160 -2.80 -5.07 -21.59
CA ILE A 160 -3.54 -3.93 -21.04
C ILE A 160 -3.41 -2.70 -21.95
N LEU A 161 -2.19 -2.39 -22.40
CA LEU A 161 -1.95 -1.25 -23.29
C LEU A 161 -2.66 -1.40 -24.63
N ALA A 162 -2.64 -2.59 -25.22
CA ALA A 162 -3.35 -2.89 -26.47
C ALA A 162 -4.87 -2.71 -26.31
N ARG A 163 -5.44 -3.23 -25.21
CA ARG A 163 -6.88 -3.10 -24.89
C ARG A 163 -7.31 -1.65 -24.71
N HIS A 164 -6.47 -0.82 -24.08
CA HIS A 164 -6.79 0.55 -23.72
C HIS A 164 -6.10 1.61 -24.62
N HIS A 165 -5.68 1.24 -25.84
CA HIS A 165 -4.93 2.12 -26.74
C HIS A 165 -5.59 3.50 -26.97
N GLY A 166 -6.92 3.56 -27.08
CA GLY A 166 -7.66 4.82 -27.24
C GLY A 166 -7.60 5.72 -26.00
N VAL A 167 -7.61 5.10 -24.82
CA VAL A 167 -7.47 5.79 -23.52
C VAL A 167 -6.04 6.32 -23.37
N VAL A 168 -5.03 5.51 -23.72
CA VAL A 168 -3.60 5.92 -23.74
C VAL A 168 -3.40 7.11 -24.69
N ARG A 169 -3.94 7.06 -25.90
CA ARG A 169 -3.81 8.17 -26.87
C ARG A 169 -4.44 9.46 -26.34
N SER A 170 -5.62 9.37 -25.73
CA SER A 170 -6.31 10.52 -25.13
C SER A 170 -5.55 11.07 -23.92
N LEU A 171 -4.98 10.20 -23.09
CA LEU A 171 -4.08 10.57 -22.00
C LEU A 171 -2.88 11.35 -22.53
N ARG A 172 -2.09 10.75 -23.43
CA ARG A 172 -0.89 11.38 -24.00
C ARG A 172 -1.20 12.75 -24.59
N HIS A 173 -2.24 12.88 -25.41
CA HIS A 173 -2.62 14.16 -26.00
C HIS A 173 -3.02 15.22 -24.96
N ARG A 174 -3.75 14.85 -23.91
CA ARG A 174 -4.13 15.78 -22.82
C ARG A 174 -2.92 16.20 -21.99
N PHE A 175 -1.99 15.28 -21.77
CA PHE A 175 -0.79 15.52 -20.98
C PHE A 175 0.29 16.29 -21.75
N GLU A 176 0.44 16.07 -23.05
CA GLU A 176 1.29 16.88 -23.93
C GLU A 176 0.89 18.36 -23.89
N ARG A 177 -0.42 18.65 -23.82
CA ARG A 177 -0.93 20.02 -23.65
C ARG A 177 -0.58 20.63 -22.30
N LEU A 178 -0.41 19.82 -21.25
CA LEU A 178 0.06 20.29 -19.93
C LEU A 178 1.57 20.54 -19.89
N ARG A 179 2.34 19.86 -20.74
CA ARG A 179 3.79 20.03 -20.83
C ARG A 179 4.19 21.43 -21.35
N THR A 180 3.29 22.06 -22.11
CA THR A 180 3.54 23.32 -22.82
C THR A 180 2.61 24.44 -22.35
N GLU A 181 2.51 24.69 -21.05
CA GLU A 181 1.91 25.94 -20.58
C GLU A 181 2.97 27.06 -20.61
N GLU A 182 3.14 27.67 -21.79
CA GLU A 182 3.87 28.94 -21.91
C GLU A 182 3.05 30.04 -21.23
N ARG A 183 3.62 30.69 -20.21
CA ARG A 183 2.98 31.85 -19.59
C ARG A 183 3.51 33.12 -20.24
N ILE A 184 2.60 33.92 -20.79
CA ILE A 184 2.92 35.27 -21.27
C ILE A 184 2.82 36.22 -20.08
N LEU A 185 3.95 36.76 -19.65
CA LEU A 185 3.99 37.84 -18.68
C LEU A 185 3.79 39.17 -19.41
N ARG A 186 2.75 39.90 -18.99
CA ARG A 186 2.41 41.22 -19.49
C ARG A 186 3.14 42.32 -18.71
N ARG A 187 3.16 43.53 -19.27
CA ARG A 187 3.75 44.73 -18.65
C ARG A 187 5.17 44.48 -18.13
N ARG A 188 6.08 44.07 -19.01
CA ARG A 188 7.51 43.91 -18.72
C ARG A 188 8.32 45.03 -19.37
N ARG A 189 9.47 45.38 -18.79
CA ARG A 189 10.38 46.39 -19.37
C ARG A 189 11.14 45.87 -20.59
N ASP A 190 11.25 44.54 -20.68
CA ASP A 190 11.96 43.79 -21.69
C ASP A 190 11.11 42.57 -22.08
N GLY A 191 11.14 42.18 -23.35
CA GLY A 191 10.36 41.04 -23.80
C GLY A 191 10.56 40.69 -25.26
N THR A 192 9.95 39.58 -25.66
CA THR A 192 10.02 39.04 -27.02
C THR A 192 9.03 39.72 -27.97
N ASP A 193 8.02 40.40 -27.42
CA ASP A 193 6.96 41.06 -28.18
C ASP A 193 6.45 42.29 -27.43
N VAL A 194 5.65 43.13 -28.07
CA VAL A 194 5.10 44.37 -27.50
C VAL A 194 3.71 44.11 -26.89
N ASP A 195 3.50 44.59 -25.67
CA ASP A 195 2.20 44.58 -25.01
C ASP A 195 1.38 45.79 -25.50
N LEU A 196 0.54 45.56 -26.51
CA LEU A 196 -0.25 46.63 -27.14
C LEU A 196 -1.15 47.37 -26.14
N ASP A 197 -1.70 46.67 -25.14
CA ASP A 197 -2.56 47.29 -24.13
C ASP A 197 -1.74 48.30 -23.29
N ALA A 198 -0.54 47.88 -22.86
CA ALA A 198 0.39 48.75 -22.12
C ALA A 198 0.92 49.91 -22.97
N LEU A 199 1.16 49.67 -24.26
CA LEU A 199 1.59 50.71 -25.20
C LEU A 199 0.50 51.77 -25.41
N VAL A 200 -0.75 51.35 -25.58
CA VAL A 200 -1.89 52.27 -25.75
C VAL A 200 -2.08 53.12 -24.49
N GLU A 201 -2.01 52.52 -23.30
CA GLU A 201 -2.05 53.25 -22.02
C GLU A 201 -0.91 54.27 -21.93
N ALA A 202 0.33 53.86 -22.20
CA ALA A 202 1.50 54.75 -22.18
C ALA A 202 1.38 55.90 -23.20
N MET A 203 0.82 55.66 -24.38
CA MET A 203 0.57 56.72 -25.38
C MET A 203 -0.51 57.69 -24.93
N ALA A 204 -1.54 57.21 -24.21
CA ALA A 204 -2.57 58.06 -23.64
C ALA A 204 -2.01 58.94 -22.52
N ASP A 205 -1.22 58.36 -21.61
CA ASP A 205 -0.55 59.08 -20.51
C ASP A 205 0.38 60.16 -21.03
N ALA A 206 1.22 59.82 -22.02
CA ALA A 206 2.12 60.78 -22.64
C ALA A 206 1.39 61.97 -23.29
N ARG A 207 0.22 61.72 -23.92
CA ARG A 207 -0.63 62.80 -24.46
C ARG A 207 -1.31 63.64 -23.38
N ALA A 208 -1.58 63.05 -22.22
CA ALA A 208 -2.13 63.73 -21.06
C ALA A 208 -1.07 64.51 -20.24
N GLY A 209 0.23 64.40 -20.60
CA GLY A 209 1.33 65.01 -19.86
C GLY A 209 1.72 64.26 -18.58
N VAL A 210 1.26 63.01 -18.42
CA VAL A 210 1.62 62.11 -17.33
C VAL A 210 2.83 61.27 -17.77
N GLU A 211 3.73 60.96 -16.84
CA GLU A 211 4.89 60.11 -17.15
C GLU A 211 4.44 58.67 -17.46
N PRO A 212 4.70 58.15 -18.68
CA PRO A 212 4.21 56.84 -19.10
C PRO A 212 5.00 55.69 -18.47
N ASP A 213 4.32 54.58 -18.18
CA ASP A 213 4.97 53.36 -17.71
C ASP A 213 5.86 52.75 -18.81
N GLN A 214 7.10 52.41 -18.47
CA GLN A 214 8.07 51.82 -19.41
C GLN A 214 7.90 50.29 -19.58
N ARG A 215 6.93 49.69 -18.89
CA ARG A 215 6.62 48.26 -18.95
C ARG A 215 5.75 47.92 -20.17
N LEU A 216 6.34 48.01 -21.36
CA LEU A 216 5.63 47.92 -22.64
C LEU A 216 5.72 46.55 -23.35
N PHE A 217 6.37 45.56 -22.76
CA PHE A 217 6.70 44.32 -23.44
C PHE A 217 6.02 43.09 -22.83
N LEU A 218 5.82 42.09 -23.68
CA LEU A 218 5.43 40.73 -23.35
C LEU A 218 6.67 39.85 -23.23
N ARG A 219 6.79 39.10 -22.14
CA ARG A 219 7.83 38.10 -21.98
C ARG A 219 7.22 36.71 -21.93
N ARG A 220 7.59 35.85 -22.87
CA ARG A 220 7.30 34.41 -22.79
C ARG A 220 8.18 33.80 -21.70
N GLN A 221 7.54 33.19 -20.71
CA GLN A 221 8.22 32.37 -19.71
C GLN A 221 7.81 30.92 -19.94
N HIS A 222 8.81 30.08 -20.19
CA HIS A 222 8.66 28.64 -20.07
C HIS A 222 8.79 28.31 -18.58
N ASP A 223 7.73 27.77 -17.98
CA ASP A 223 7.86 27.19 -16.65
C ASP A 223 8.56 25.83 -16.80
N GLU A 224 9.77 25.72 -16.27
CA GLU A 224 10.46 24.44 -16.16
C GLU A 224 9.70 23.59 -15.14
N ARG A 225 8.98 22.60 -15.67
CA ARG A 225 8.15 21.69 -14.87
C ARG A 225 9.05 20.66 -14.22
N ASP A 226 9.17 20.77 -12.90
CA ASP A 226 10.04 19.93 -12.10
C ASP A 226 9.26 19.20 -10.99
N ILE A 227 8.74 18.03 -11.33
CA ILE A 227 7.85 17.25 -10.46
C ILE A 227 8.41 15.85 -10.24
N ALA A 228 8.40 15.41 -8.98
CA ALA A 228 8.65 14.03 -8.60
C ALA A 228 7.39 13.39 -8.01
N VAL A 229 7.04 12.19 -8.48
CA VAL A 229 5.81 11.49 -8.11
C VAL A 229 6.14 10.11 -7.52
N CYS A 230 5.67 9.82 -6.32
CA CYS A 230 5.76 8.49 -5.73
C CYS A 230 4.37 7.84 -5.71
N PHE A 231 4.21 6.70 -6.39
CA PHE A 231 3.00 5.89 -6.31
C PHE A 231 3.13 4.85 -5.21
N LEU A 232 2.16 4.82 -4.31
CA LEU A 232 1.96 3.76 -3.32
C LEU A 232 0.77 2.91 -3.75
N VAL A 233 1.02 1.67 -4.14
CA VAL A 233 0.01 0.72 -4.58
C VAL A 233 -0.30 -0.23 -3.44
N ASP A 234 -1.57 -0.23 -3.04
CA ASP A 234 -2.04 -1.15 -2.02
C ASP A 234 -2.13 -2.57 -2.58
N MET A 235 -1.36 -3.48 -1.98
CA MET A 235 -1.39 -4.89 -2.32
C MET A 235 -2.21 -5.71 -1.32
N SER A 236 -3.02 -5.10 -0.43
CA SER A 236 -3.69 -5.85 0.64
C SER A 236 -4.94 -6.64 0.27
N GLY A 237 -5.20 -7.66 1.10
CA GLY A 237 -6.09 -8.79 0.87
C GLY A 237 -7.55 -8.53 1.17
N SER A 238 -8.25 -7.90 0.23
CA SER A 238 -9.62 -8.29 -0.18
C SER A 238 -10.06 -7.59 -1.47
N THR A 239 -9.13 -7.15 -2.31
CA THR A 239 -9.48 -6.53 -3.59
C THR A 239 -9.93 -7.63 -4.54
N GLN A 240 -11.23 -7.91 -4.51
CA GLN A 240 -11.97 -8.80 -5.42
C GLN A 240 -11.30 -8.77 -6.79
N GLY A 241 -11.02 -9.90 -7.45
CA GLY A 241 -10.10 -9.97 -8.59
C GLY A 241 -10.31 -8.94 -9.74
N TRP A 242 -11.49 -8.33 -9.82
CA TRP A 242 -11.75 -7.18 -10.69
C TRP A 242 -11.07 -5.87 -10.24
N ILE A 243 -10.98 -5.58 -8.94
CA ILE A 243 -10.31 -4.39 -8.39
C ILE A 243 -8.81 -4.48 -8.61
N ASN A 244 -8.19 -5.63 -8.34
CA ASN A 244 -6.77 -5.81 -8.64
C ASN A 244 -6.47 -5.61 -10.12
N ARG A 245 -7.32 -6.17 -11.01
CA ARG A 245 -7.22 -5.92 -12.45
C ARG A 245 -7.33 -4.43 -12.78
N LEU A 246 -8.29 -3.73 -12.18
CA LEU A 246 -8.52 -2.31 -12.40
C LEU A 246 -7.35 -1.45 -11.90
N GLN A 247 -6.74 -1.81 -10.75
CA GLN A 247 -5.54 -1.17 -10.21
C GLN A 247 -4.34 -1.35 -11.16
N LYS A 248 -4.12 -2.57 -11.66
CA LYS A 248 -3.07 -2.84 -12.66
C LYS A 248 -3.30 -2.03 -13.93
N GLU A 249 -4.52 -2.04 -14.46
CA GLU A 249 -4.90 -1.26 -15.63
C GLU A 249 -4.67 0.25 -15.40
N ALA A 250 -5.10 0.78 -14.24
CA ALA A 250 -4.89 2.17 -13.87
C ALA A 250 -3.40 2.53 -13.77
N LEU A 251 -2.61 1.69 -13.10
CA LEU A 251 -1.19 1.90 -12.89
C LEU A 251 -0.43 1.94 -14.22
N VAL A 252 -0.67 0.97 -15.10
CA VAL A 252 -0.04 0.92 -16.44
C VAL A 252 -0.36 2.20 -17.23
N LEU A 253 -1.62 2.63 -17.25
CA LEU A 253 -2.01 3.85 -17.96
C LEU A 253 -1.42 5.13 -17.35
N LEU A 254 -1.28 5.18 -16.03
CA LEU A 254 -0.64 6.29 -15.33
C LEU A 254 0.86 6.35 -15.67
N CYS A 255 1.54 5.20 -15.76
CA CYS A 255 2.94 5.15 -16.18
C CYS A 255 3.11 5.73 -17.59
N GLU A 256 2.28 5.29 -18.55
CA GLU A 256 2.32 5.82 -19.92
C GLU A 256 2.06 7.33 -20.00
N ALA A 257 1.22 7.86 -19.12
CA ALA A 257 0.95 9.28 -19.05
C ALA A 257 2.16 10.06 -18.51
N LEU A 258 2.85 9.52 -17.50
CA LEU A 258 4.01 10.15 -16.89
C LEU A 258 5.25 10.10 -17.79
N GLU A 259 5.42 9.01 -18.52
CA GLU A 259 6.45 8.90 -19.57
C GLU A 259 6.23 9.96 -20.66
N ALA A 260 4.99 10.24 -21.04
CA ALA A 260 4.68 11.30 -22.00
C ALA A 260 4.94 12.71 -21.44
N LEU A 261 4.78 12.91 -20.13
CA LEU A 261 5.09 14.17 -19.44
C LEU A 261 6.60 14.40 -19.30
N GLY A 262 7.37 13.32 -19.11
CA GLY A 262 8.78 13.39 -18.72
C GLY A 262 8.99 13.65 -17.22
N ASP A 263 7.98 13.40 -16.38
CA ASP A 263 8.09 13.57 -14.94
C ASP A 263 8.87 12.42 -14.29
N ARG A 264 9.60 12.70 -13.21
CA ARG A 264 10.30 11.66 -12.45
C ARG A 264 9.31 10.93 -11.55
N TYR A 265 9.25 9.61 -11.62
CA TYR A 265 8.36 8.84 -10.76
C TYR A 265 8.93 7.52 -10.27
N ALA A 266 8.42 7.06 -9.14
CA ALA A 266 8.67 5.75 -8.56
C ALA A 266 7.35 5.07 -8.20
N ILE A 267 7.35 3.75 -8.17
CA ILE A 267 6.21 2.91 -7.84
C ILE A 267 6.64 1.91 -6.77
N TYR A 268 5.93 1.95 -5.65
CA TYR A 268 6.12 1.03 -4.56
C TYR A 268 4.77 0.36 -4.25
N GLY A 269 4.76 -0.97 -4.25
CA GLY A 269 3.69 -1.73 -3.63
C GLY A 269 3.89 -1.74 -2.11
N PHE A 270 2.82 -1.78 -1.34
CA PHE A 270 2.91 -2.00 0.10
C PHE A 270 1.96 -3.11 0.54
N SER A 271 2.43 -3.89 1.52
CA SER A 271 1.65 -4.86 2.27
C SER A 271 2.23 -4.93 3.68
N GLY A 272 1.47 -5.40 4.65
CA GLY A 272 1.90 -5.51 6.03
C GLY A 272 1.30 -6.74 6.68
N MET A 273 2.01 -7.27 7.66
CA MET A 273 1.52 -8.34 8.52
C MET A 273 1.50 -7.92 9.99
N THR A 274 2.53 -7.18 10.43
CA THR A 274 2.63 -6.66 11.79
C THR A 274 3.47 -5.38 11.80
N ARG A 275 3.56 -4.71 12.95
CA ARG A 275 4.50 -3.60 13.16
C ARG A 275 5.95 -3.95 12.77
N LEU A 276 6.40 -5.20 12.95
CA LEU A 276 7.78 -5.58 12.62
C LEU A 276 7.97 -6.07 11.18
N ARG A 277 6.87 -6.23 10.43
CA ARG A 277 6.87 -6.76 9.07
C ARG A 277 5.95 -5.91 8.19
N CYS A 278 6.37 -4.69 7.92
CA CYS A 278 5.78 -3.84 6.90
C CYS A 278 6.60 -4.01 5.62
N ASP A 279 6.06 -4.68 4.61
CA ASP A 279 6.76 -5.01 3.38
C ASP A 279 6.45 -3.96 2.30
N LEU A 280 7.51 -3.39 1.75
CA LEU A 280 7.46 -2.47 0.62
C LEU A 280 8.09 -3.13 -0.60
N TYR A 281 7.38 -3.13 -1.71
CA TYR A 281 7.79 -3.77 -2.96
C TYR A 281 8.22 -2.69 -3.95
N PRO A 282 9.51 -2.41 -4.14
CA PRO A 282 9.98 -1.47 -5.17
C PRO A 282 9.70 -2.05 -6.56
N ILE A 283 8.60 -1.62 -7.17
CA ILE A 283 8.22 -2.03 -8.54
C ILE A 283 9.05 -1.24 -9.55
N LYS A 284 9.22 0.06 -9.30
CA LYS A 284 10.06 0.98 -10.07
C LYS A 284 10.68 2.01 -9.14
N THR A 285 11.99 2.19 -9.17
CA THR A 285 12.65 3.29 -8.44
C THR A 285 12.74 4.57 -9.29
N PHE A 286 13.09 5.71 -8.68
CA PHE A 286 13.27 6.97 -9.41
C PHE A 286 14.39 6.92 -10.46
N ALA A 287 15.45 6.16 -10.20
CA ALA A 287 16.59 6.01 -11.10
C ALA A 287 16.36 4.96 -12.20
N GLU A 288 15.35 4.11 -12.05
CA GLU A 288 15.07 3.02 -12.97
C GLU A 288 14.18 3.49 -14.14
N PRO A 289 14.57 3.23 -15.40
CA PRO A 289 13.73 3.55 -16.55
C PRO A 289 12.52 2.62 -16.65
N TYR A 290 11.43 3.09 -17.25
CA TYR A 290 10.25 2.27 -17.49
C TYR A 290 10.45 1.32 -18.68
N GLY A 291 10.98 0.14 -18.37
CA GLY A 291 11.28 -0.92 -19.33
C GLY A 291 10.36 -2.15 -19.20
N PRO A 292 10.66 -3.22 -19.98
CA PRO A 292 9.93 -4.49 -19.90
C PRO A 292 9.99 -5.13 -18.51
N GLU A 293 11.10 -4.97 -17.77
CA GLU A 293 11.21 -5.50 -16.40
C GLU A 293 10.20 -4.88 -15.44
N VAL A 294 10.07 -3.55 -15.45
CA VAL A 294 9.08 -2.84 -14.62
C VAL A 294 7.67 -3.23 -15.02
N LYS A 295 7.40 -3.36 -16.33
CA LYS A 295 6.11 -3.86 -16.84
C LYS A 295 5.81 -5.28 -16.34
N GLY A 296 6.81 -6.16 -16.31
CA GLY A 296 6.73 -7.50 -15.74
C GLY A 296 6.42 -7.47 -14.24
N ARG A 297 7.10 -6.61 -13.46
CA ARG A 297 6.83 -6.43 -12.03
C ARG A 297 5.43 -5.88 -11.75
N ILE A 298 4.91 -4.99 -12.60
CA ILE A 298 3.51 -4.51 -12.53
C ILE A 298 2.53 -5.67 -12.79
N GLY A 299 2.82 -6.52 -13.77
CA GLY A 299 2.05 -7.74 -14.04
C GLY A 299 2.02 -8.69 -12.84
N ALA A 300 3.15 -8.81 -12.14
CA ALA A 300 3.37 -9.65 -10.96
C ALA A 300 2.72 -9.14 -9.67
N ILE A 301 2.05 -7.99 -9.67
CA ILE A 301 1.38 -7.46 -8.47
C ILE A 301 0.26 -8.42 -8.09
N GLU A 302 0.41 -9.14 -6.99
CA GLU A 302 -0.62 -10.02 -6.45
C GLU A 302 -1.17 -9.46 -5.14
N PRO A 303 -2.47 -9.66 -4.85
CA PRO A 303 -3.00 -9.40 -3.52
C PRO A 303 -2.23 -10.23 -2.47
N LYS A 304 -1.85 -9.57 -1.39
CA LYS A 304 -1.14 -10.05 -0.21
C LYS A 304 -1.96 -9.73 1.03
N ASP A 305 -1.31 -9.61 2.19
CA ASP A 305 -1.96 -9.57 3.49
C ASP A 305 -2.48 -8.17 3.86
N TYR A 306 -2.34 -7.76 5.11
CA TYR A 306 -2.92 -6.56 5.69
C TYR A 306 -2.17 -5.27 5.30
N THR A 307 -2.58 -4.13 5.86
CA THR A 307 -2.07 -2.80 5.51
C THR A 307 -1.77 -1.94 6.75
N ARG A 308 -0.50 -1.53 6.89
CA ARG A 308 -0.07 -0.50 7.84
C ARG A 308 0.37 0.78 7.11
N MET A 309 -0.61 1.54 6.59
CA MET A 309 -0.36 2.66 5.68
C MET A 309 0.59 3.73 6.23
N GLY A 310 0.53 4.05 7.53
CA GLY A 310 1.33 5.14 8.11
C GLY A 310 2.83 4.89 7.97
N ALA A 311 3.28 3.66 8.19
CA ALA A 311 4.68 3.28 7.98
C ALA A 311 5.09 3.36 6.51
N ALA A 312 4.24 2.86 5.60
CA ALA A 312 4.48 2.91 4.15
C ALA A 312 4.56 4.36 3.63
N ILE A 313 3.64 5.24 4.08
CA ILE A 313 3.64 6.67 3.74
C ILE A 313 4.91 7.36 4.24
N ARG A 314 5.31 7.11 5.49
CA ARG A 314 6.54 7.70 6.06
C ARG A 314 7.78 7.24 5.29
N HIS A 315 7.83 5.97 4.90
CA HIS A 315 8.90 5.44 4.08
C HIS A 315 8.92 6.07 2.68
N ALA A 316 7.78 6.12 1.98
CA ALA A 316 7.67 6.78 0.68
C ALA A 316 8.04 8.26 0.75
N CYS A 317 7.66 8.97 1.81
CA CYS A 317 8.05 10.36 2.02
C CYS A 317 9.56 10.52 2.23
N ARG A 318 10.23 9.54 2.85
CA ARG A 318 11.70 9.52 2.97
C ARG A 318 12.33 9.39 1.58
N ARG A 319 11.91 8.39 0.80
CA ARG A 319 12.42 8.16 -0.57
C ARG A 319 12.16 9.36 -1.50
N LEU A 320 10.97 9.94 -1.42
CA LEU A 320 10.61 11.13 -2.21
C LEU A 320 11.38 12.39 -1.75
N GLY A 321 11.77 12.45 -0.48
CA GLY A 321 12.62 13.52 0.06
C GLY A 321 14.07 13.47 -0.42
N GLU A 322 14.56 12.30 -0.84
CA GLU A 322 15.89 12.12 -1.44
C GLU A 322 15.96 12.68 -2.88
N VAL A 323 14.80 12.95 -3.50
CA VAL A 323 14.72 13.52 -4.86
C VAL A 323 14.64 15.04 -4.79
N GLU A 324 15.58 15.71 -5.46
CA GLU A 324 15.54 17.15 -5.69
C GLU A 324 14.50 17.47 -6.76
N ALA A 325 13.30 17.87 -6.34
CA ALA A 325 12.22 18.33 -7.21
C ALA A 325 11.52 19.54 -6.59
N ARG A 326 11.13 20.52 -7.42
CA ARG A 326 10.35 21.69 -7.00
C ARG A 326 9.01 21.30 -6.37
N THR A 327 8.30 20.36 -6.99
CA THR A 327 7.02 19.84 -6.47
C THR A 327 7.11 18.34 -6.27
N ARG A 328 6.72 17.86 -5.08
CA ARG A 328 6.72 16.44 -4.72
C ARG A 328 5.29 15.94 -4.49
N LEU A 329 4.89 14.91 -5.21
CA LEU A 329 3.56 14.31 -5.14
C LEU A 329 3.64 12.88 -4.59
N LEU A 330 2.79 12.56 -3.61
CA LEU A 330 2.60 11.19 -3.14
C LEU A 330 1.21 10.72 -3.53
N VAL A 331 1.11 9.77 -4.45
CA VAL A 331 -0.16 9.25 -4.95
C VAL A 331 -0.41 7.86 -4.39
N THR A 332 -1.48 7.68 -3.63
CA THR A 332 -1.86 6.37 -3.06
C THR A 332 -3.01 5.77 -3.87
N LEU A 333 -2.81 4.56 -4.38
CA LEU A 333 -3.80 3.72 -5.06
C LEU A 333 -4.27 2.65 -4.07
N SER A 334 -5.36 2.92 -3.37
CA SER A 334 -5.91 2.06 -2.31
C SER A 334 -7.42 2.23 -2.26
N ASP A 335 -8.14 1.21 -1.80
CA ASP A 335 -9.54 1.36 -1.40
C ASP A 335 -9.69 2.26 -0.16
N GLY A 336 -8.59 2.48 0.58
CA GLY A 336 -8.41 3.56 1.54
C GLY A 336 -8.51 3.13 2.99
N LYS A 337 -8.81 1.86 3.29
CA LYS A 337 -9.03 1.41 4.66
C LYS A 337 -7.74 0.87 5.28
N PRO A 338 -7.08 1.60 6.20
CA PRO A 338 -5.96 1.05 6.96
C PRO A 338 -6.48 -0.05 7.88
N ASP A 339 -6.05 -1.29 7.64
CA ASP A 339 -6.42 -2.47 8.41
C ASP A 339 -5.19 -3.38 8.54
N ASP A 340 -4.58 -3.44 9.73
CA ASP A 340 -3.48 -4.37 10.04
C ASP A 340 -3.97 -5.58 10.85
N TRP A 341 -3.11 -6.58 11.07
CA TRP A 341 -3.40 -7.75 11.90
C TRP A 341 -3.66 -7.43 13.39
N ASP A 342 -3.01 -6.38 13.93
CA ASP A 342 -3.03 -6.03 15.35
C ASP A 342 -4.11 -4.99 15.71
N HIS A 343 -3.88 -4.15 16.73
CA HIS A 343 -4.80 -3.08 17.13
C HIS A 343 -4.85 -1.91 16.12
N TYR A 344 -4.07 -1.95 15.04
CA TYR A 344 -4.07 -0.97 13.96
C TYR A 344 -5.30 -1.17 13.05
N ARG A 345 -6.49 -0.95 13.63
CA ARG A 345 -7.79 -0.99 12.95
C ARG A 345 -8.66 0.18 13.36
N GLY A 346 -9.64 0.51 12.52
CA GLY A 346 -10.61 1.56 12.79
C GLY A 346 -9.93 2.91 13.07
N ALA A 347 -10.35 3.59 14.15
CA ALA A 347 -9.86 4.93 14.49
C ALA A 347 -8.34 5.01 14.68
N TYR A 348 -7.69 3.92 15.14
CA TYR A 348 -6.24 3.93 15.36
C TYR A 348 -5.46 4.03 14.04
N GLY A 349 -5.72 3.11 13.11
CA GLY A 349 -5.06 3.09 11.81
C GLY A 349 -5.39 4.35 10.99
N ILE A 350 -6.62 4.85 11.09
CA ILE A 350 -7.03 6.10 10.44
C ILE A 350 -6.22 7.28 10.99
N GLU A 351 -6.13 7.46 12.31
CA GLU A 351 -5.44 8.64 12.86
C GLU A 351 -3.92 8.57 12.71
N ASP A 352 -3.29 7.39 12.73
CA ASP A 352 -1.86 7.28 12.37
C ASP A 352 -1.63 7.61 10.90
N THR A 353 -2.46 7.09 10.00
CA THR A 353 -2.38 7.40 8.56
C THR A 353 -2.57 8.89 8.33
N ARG A 354 -3.56 9.52 8.98
CA ARG A 354 -3.78 10.97 8.92
C ARG A 354 -2.55 11.73 9.40
N ARG A 355 -1.94 11.29 10.50
CA ARG A 355 -0.73 11.91 11.04
C ARG A 355 0.42 11.82 10.04
N ALA A 356 0.65 10.66 9.41
CA ALA A 356 1.64 10.48 8.37
C ALA A 356 1.40 11.39 7.15
N LEU A 357 0.14 11.58 6.73
CA LEU A 357 -0.23 12.50 5.64
C LEU A 357 0.01 13.98 6.02
N VAL A 358 -0.24 14.36 7.27
CA VAL A 358 0.08 15.70 7.79
C VAL A 358 1.60 15.92 7.84
N GLU A 359 2.36 14.91 8.24
CA GLU A 359 3.82 14.93 8.20
C GLU A 359 4.35 15.11 6.77
N ALA A 360 3.75 14.43 5.80
CA ALA A 360 4.07 14.59 4.37
C ALA A 360 3.86 16.04 3.91
N LYS A 361 2.69 16.64 4.21
CA LYS A 361 2.38 18.03 3.88
C LYS A 361 3.39 19.01 4.50
N ARG A 362 3.83 18.78 5.74
CA ARG A 362 4.87 19.59 6.40
C ARG A 362 6.23 19.51 5.71
N ARG A 363 6.51 18.44 4.97
CA ARG A 363 7.72 18.25 4.16
C ARG A 363 7.56 18.75 2.72
N ALA A 364 6.53 19.56 2.43
CA ALA A 364 6.18 20.00 1.08
C ALA A 364 5.95 18.84 0.09
N ILE A 365 5.45 17.71 0.61
CA ILE A 365 4.96 16.59 -0.19
C ILE A 365 3.44 16.67 -0.20
N HIS A 366 2.85 16.67 -1.39
CA HIS A 366 1.39 16.74 -1.56
C HIS A 366 0.82 15.33 -1.68
N PRO A 367 0.16 14.79 -0.64
CA PRO A 367 -0.49 13.50 -0.74
C PRO A 367 -1.81 13.61 -1.51
N PHE A 368 -2.07 12.61 -2.33
CA PHE A 368 -3.28 12.45 -3.12
C PHE A 368 -3.72 10.99 -3.15
N CYS A 369 -5.01 10.72 -2.97
CA CYS A 369 -5.55 9.36 -3.02
C CYS A 369 -6.40 9.13 -4.28
N ILE A 370 -6.16 8.02 -4.96
CA ILE A 370 -7.05 7.49 -5.99
C ILE A 370 -7.69 6.24 -5.41
N THR A 371 -8.99 6.31 -5.14
CA THR A 371 -9.77 5.19 -4.62
C THR A 371 -10.69 4.61 -5.69
N LEU A 372 -10.83 3.29 -5.69
CA LEU A 372 -11.73 2.53 -6.54
C LEU A 372 -13.01 2.11 -5.77
N ASP A 373 -13.07 2.41 -4.48
CA ASP A 373 -14.20 2.11 -3.60
C ASP A 373 -15.09 3.36 -3.44
N ARG A 374 -16.40 3.15 -3.66
CA ARG A 374 -17.42 4.20 -3.58
C ARG A 374 -17.74 4.54 -2.13
N GLU A 375 -17.61 3.58 -1.21
CA GLU A 375 -17.94 3.72 0.21
C GLU A 375 -16.80 4.40 1.00
N ALA A 376 -15.59 4.44 0.44
CA ALA A 376 -14.42 5.09 1.03
C ALA A 376 -14.60 6.59 1.33
N SER A 377 -15.62 7.26 0.74
CA SER A 377 -15.83 8.70 0.89
C SER A 377 -16.08 9.15 2.34
N GLU A 378 -16.58 8.27 3.23
CA GLU A 378 -16.92 8.66 4.61
C GLU A 378 -15.69 9.00 5.46
N TYR A 379 -14.57 8.30 5.27
CA TYR A 379 -13.34 8.51 6.04
C TYR A 379 -12.20 9.13 5.22
N MET A 380 -12.26 9.09 3.88
CA MET A 380 -11.25 9.73 3.01
C MET A 380 -11.16 11.24 3.21
N GLY A 381 -12.29 11.92 3.43
CA GLY A 381 -12.32 13.35 3.75
C GLY A 381 -11.57 13.66 5.04
N HIS A 382 -11.63 12.78 6.03
CA HIS A 382 -10.90 12.93 7.29
C HIS A 382 -9.39 12.66 7.13
N LEU A 383 -9.01 11.67 6.31
CA LEU A 383 -7.61 11.30 6.06
C LEU A 383 -6.85 12.32 5.21
N TYR A 384 -7.33 12.56 3.99
CA TYR A 384 -6.60 13.36 2.99
C TYR A 384 -7.03 14.82 2.99
N GLY A 385 -8.26 15.10 3.43
CA GLY A 385 -8.96 16.37 3.24
C GLY A 385 -9.85 16.35 1.99
N PRO A 386 -10.87 17.22 1.93
CA PRO A 386 -11.93 17.18 0.91
C PRO A 386 -11.44 17.40 -0.54
N ALA A 387 -10.22 17.91 -0.75
CA ALA A 387 -9.68 18.20 -2.08
C ALA A 387 -8.53 17.27 -2.53
N SER A 388 -8.17 16.27 -1.71
CA SER A 388 -6.96 15.45 -1.90
C SER A 388 -7.25 13.97 -2.19
N TYR A 389 -8.45 13.65 -2.68
CA TYR A 389 -8.80 12.31 -3.15
C TYR A 389 -9.72 12.34 -4.39
N CYS A 390 -9.70 11.28 -5.19
CA CYS A 390 -10.62 11.07 -6.31
C CYS A 390 -11.10 9.62 -6.34
N TYR A 391 -12.42 9.45 -6.45
CA TYR A 391 -13.04 8.17 -6.74
C TYR A 391 -13.03 7.89 -8.25
N VAL A 392 -12.62 6.69 -8.62
CA VAL A 392 -12.54 6.22 -10.02
C VAL A 392 -13.29 4.90 -10.15
N ALA A 393 -14.54 4.97 -10.62
CA ALA A 393 -15.33 3.76 -10.88
C ALA A 393 -14.77 2.90 -12.03
N HIS A 394 -14.16 3.55 -13.03
CA HIS A 394 -13.66 2.91 -14.24
C HIS A 394 -12.39 3.59 -14.73
N VAL A 395 -11.45 2.79 -15.24
CA VAL A 395 -10.17 3.22 -15.80
C VAL A 395 -10.33 4.28 -16.90
N ALA A 396 -11.44 4.24 -17.65
CA ALA A 396 -11.76 5.23 -18.68
C ALA A 396 -11.96 6.66 -18.16
N ALA A 397 -12.14 6.86 -16.84
CA ALA A 397 -12.28 8.18 -16.23
C ALA A 397 -10.92 8.83 -15.87
N LEU A 398 -9.85 8.03 -15.74
CA LEU A 398 -8.50 8.51 -15.41
C LEU A 398 -7.98 9.61 -16.36
N PRO A 399 -8.18 9.54 -17.70
CA PRO A 399 -7.73 10.58 -18.62
C PRO A 399 -8.32 11.96 -18.39
N ARG A 400 -9.48 12.04 -17.73
CA ARG A 400 -10.11 13.33 -17.43
C ARG A 400 -9.68 13.85 -16.07
N ARG A 401 -9.57 12.98 -15.06
CA ARG A 401 -9.32 13.36 -13.67
C ARG A 401 -7.86 13.66 -13.37
N ILE A 402 -6.93 12.84 -13.87
CA ILE A 402 -5.51 12.97 -13.52
C ILE A 402 -4.93 14.29 -14.01
N PRO A 403 -5.13 14.73 -15.28
CA PRO A 403 -4.68 16.05 -15.72
C PRO A 403 -5.20 17.21 -14.86
N GLU A 404 -6.45 17.13 -14.40
CA GLU A 404 -7.06 18.15 -13.54
C GLU A 404 -6.37 18.23 -12.17
N ILE A 405 -6.05 17.07 -11.59
CA ILE A 405 -5.33 16.97 -10.31
C ILE A 405 -3.92 17.55 -10.46
N TYR A 406 -3.20 17.19 -11.52
CA TYR A 406 -1.87 17.74 -11.77
C TYR A 406 -1.91 19.26 -11.91
N ARG A 407 -2.84 19.82 -12.70
CA ARG A 407 -3.00 21.28 -12.81
C ARG A 407 -3.22 21.95 -11.46
N ARG A 408 -4.11 21.41 -10.62
CA ARG A 408 -4.39 21.99 -9.29
C ARG A 408 -3.21 21.95 -8.33
N LEU A 409 -2.28 21.01 -8.52
CA LEU A 409 -1.14 20.81 -7.63
C LEU A 409 0.15 21.47 -8.15
N THR A 410 0.17 21.91 -9.41
CA THR A 410 1.32 22.57 -10.05
C THR A 410 1.13 24.07 -10.28
N THR A 411 -0.10 24.57 -10.14
CA THR A 411 -0.42 26.02 -10.18
C THR A 411 -0.44 26.56 -8.76
#